data_AF-A0A9D9NFX3-F1
#
_entry.id   AF-A0A9D9NFX3-F1
#
_cell.length_a   1.000
_cell.length_b   1.000
_cell.length_c   1.000
_cell.angle_alpha   90.00
_cell.angle_beta   90.00
_cell.angle_gamma   90.00
#
_symmetry.space_group_name_H-M   'P 1'
#
loop_
_entity.id
_entity.type
_entity.pdbx_description
1 polymer ?
#
loop_
_entity_poly.entity_id
_entity_poly.type
_entity_poly.pdbx_seq_one_letter_code
_entity_poly.pdbx_strand_id
1 'polypeptide(L)'
;MVQNQSPPPKNSNKARRSGYLSFDIGEVKRLSESDSPNAEAYGYLYQAVTTQPGTPKGINDVYPQTAQETAQMQALLQKAKDARADKSDSYFDFCVADLEAVLDWSSHRHWNFQWQVILGVILTLLFLSWRADRKQKDVDMNQELVSAVEAWAPADTTLNWDETPLYDYDPISSAMIRDGHQSPISYKLYNLYMQKHYYASSMEYAEDYAARADTASTADIRKRLEKSAEESRASAREHREEFDRINGMDFKEIQKMALHEYGVWVEGAERGRRAVRGWSIFFIILIPLYIFAERPYGYTITRTRAESETLSGISKLAFALGAMMYGSASAIPWLETIISRGDDSETTEDAGTNAPRMVMKLVLYAAAFALICVVSCLLMIYMTAVGLWRNYDWTPVLAKVKAAASANRKG
;
A
#
# COMPACT_ATOMS: atom_id res chain seq x y z
N MET A 1 -45.17 9.87 20.61
CA MET A 1 -44.10 8.95 21.06
C MET A 1 -42.82 9.74 21.12
N VAL A 2 -42.34 10.05 22.33
CA VAL A 2 -41.08 10.76 22.55
C VAL A 2 -39.97 9.81 22.12
N GLN A 3 -39.34 10.08 20.97
CA GLN A 3 -38.15 9.34 20.56
C GLN A 3 -37.03 9.77 21.50
N ASN A 4 -36.63 8.86 22.40
CA ASN A 4 -35.46 9.03 23.26
C ASN A 4 -34.24 9.31 22.37
N GLN A 5 -33.87 10.58 22.24
CA GLN A 5 -32.57 10.97 21.74
C GLN A 5 -31.52 10.29 22.64
N SER A 6 -30.58 9.56 22.05
CA SER A 6 -29.48 8.98 22.80
C SER A 6 -28.74 10.08 23.56
N PRO A 7 -28.26 9.83 24.80
CA PRO A 7 -27.59 10.86 25.58
C PRO A 7 -26.40 11.45 24.81
N PRO A 8 -26.15 12.77 24.91
CA PRO A 8 -25.12 13.45 24.13
C PRO A 8 -23.74 12.81 24.35
N PRO A 9 -22.91 12.70 23.31
CA PRO A 9 -21.51 12.33 23.47
C PRO A 9 -20.81 13.31 24.42
N LYS A 10 -20.02 12.80 25.38
CA LYS A 10 -19.24 13.62 26.34
C LYS A 10 -18.26 14.61 25.69
N ASN A 11 -17.92 14.42 24.40
CA ASN A 11 -17.03 15.28 23.65
C ASN A 11 -17.84 16.08 22.61
N SER A 12 -17.85 17.41 22.73
CA SER A 12 -18.60 18.33 21.87
C SER A 12 -18.26 18.20 20.38
N ASN A 13 -16.99 17.96 20.04
CA ASN A 13 -16.57 17.73 18.66
C ASN A 13 -17.11 16.40 18.12
N LYS A 14 -17.21 15.38 18.97
CA LYS A 14 -17.80 14.10 18.59
C LYS A 14 -19.31 14.25 18.37
N ALA A 15 -19.99 15.00 19.23
CA ALA A 15 -21.42 15.32 19.10
C ALA A 15 -21.73 16.02 17.77
N ARG A 16 -20.92 17.03 17.41
CA ARG A 16 -21.06 17.75 16.13
C ARG A 16 -20.82 16.87 14.91
N ARG A 17 -19.80 16.00 14.95
CA ARG A 17 -19.53 15.04 13.87
C ARG A 17 -20.65 14.02 13.68
N SER A 18 -21.32 13.62 14.75
CA SER A 18 -22.49 12.71 14.69
C SER A 18 -23.79 13.39 14.26
N GLY A 19 -23.81 14.72 14.12
CA GLY A 19 -25.02 15.48 13.80
C GLY A 19 -26.00 15.58 14.98
N TYR A 20 -25.50 15.57 16.21
CA TYR A 20 -26.34 15.68 17.41
C TYR A 20 -26.80 17.12 17.65
N LEU A 21 -28.08 17.29 18.01
CA LEU A 21 -28.67 18.55 18.48
C LEU A 21 -29.06 18.43 19.93
N SER A 22 -28.86 19.52 20.68
CA SER A 22 -29.11 19.52 22.12
C SER A 22 -30.54 19.92 22.51
N PHE A 23 -31.37 20.32 21.54
CA PHE A 23 -32.78 20.67 21.75
C PHE A 23 -33.75 19.76 20.98
N ASP A 24 -34.98 19.68 21.49
CA ASP A 24 -36.05 18.88 20.89
C ASP A 24 -36.79 19.66 19.78
N ILE A 25 -36.71 19.13 18.56
CA ILE A 25 -37.36 19.69 17.37
C ILE A 25 -38.88 19.59 17.48
N GLY A 26 -39.40 18.56 18.17
CA GLY A 26 -40.83 18.41 18.42
C GLY A 26 -41.38 19.53 19.29
N GLU A 27 -40.60 19.96 20.28
CA GLU A 27 -40.94 21.08 21.14
C GLU A 27 -40.86 22.42 20.38
N VAL A 28 -39.82 22.63 19.57
CA VAL A 28 -39.72 23.80 18.68
C VAL A 28 -40.93 23.89 17.73
N LYS A 29 -41.37 22.76 17.17
CA LYS A 29 -42.58 22.69 16.34
C LYS A 29 -43.84 23.07 17.15
N ARG A 30 -44.02 22.47 18.32
CA ARG A 30 -45.18 22.74 19.19
C ARG A 30 -45.27 24.21 19.56
N LEU A 31 -44.14 24.86 19.86
CA LEU A 31 -44.08 26.27 20.19
C LEU A 31 -44.33 27.17 18.96
N SER A 32 -43.93 26.74 17.76
CA SER A 32 -44.26 27.45 16.52
C SER A 32 -45.74 27.45 16.16
N GLU A 33 -46.48 26.42 16.59
CA GLU A 33 -47.93 26.25 16.37
C GLU A 33 -48.77 26.75 17.57
N SER A 34 -48.13 27.33 18.59
CA SER A 34 -48.79 27.82 19.81
C SER A 34 -49.17 29.29 19.71
N ASP A 35 -49.99 29.77 20.65
CA ASP A 35 -50.30 31.20 20.82
C ASP A 35 -49.19 31.98 21.56
N SER A 36 -47.95 31.45 21.59
CA SER A 36 -46.81 32.12 22.20
C SER A 36 -46.49 33.44 21.49
N PRO A 37 -46.08 34.51 22.22
CA PRO A 37 -45.56 35.73 21.61
C PRO A 37 -44.41 35.48 20.62
N ASN A 38 -43.64 34.40 20.81
CA ASN A 38 -42.52 34.01 19.94
C ASN A 38 -42.89 32.95 18.88
N ALA A 39 -44.17 32.64 18.65
CA ALA A 39 -44.58 31.58 17.73
C ALA A 39 -44.00 31.76 16.32
N GLU A 40 -43.98 32.99 15.79
CA GLU A 40 -43.37 33.31 14.49
C GLU A 40 -41.85 33.05 14.49
N ALA A 41 -41.15 33.45 15.56
CA ALA A 41 -39.72 33.20 15.74
C ALA A 41 -39.39 31.70 15.80
N TYR A 42 -40.19 30.92 16.54
CA TYR A 42 -40.10 29.46 16.55
C TYR A 42 -40.43 28.85 15.18
N GLY A 43 -41.32 29.46 14.39
CA GLY A 43 -41.62 29.05 13.03
C GLY A 43 -40.42 29.14 12.09
N TYR A 44 -39.69 30.25 12.11
CA TYR A 44 -38.45 30.37 11.34
C TYR A 44 -37.34 29.45 11.85
N LEU A 45 -37.22 29.25 13.17
CA LEU A 45 -36.28 28.30 13.75
C LEU A 45 -36.60 26.86 13.33
N TYR A 46 -37.88 26.48 13.35
CA TYR A 46 -38.36 25.19 12.87
C TYR A 46 -38.06 25.00 11.38
N GLN A 47 -38.29 26.03 10.56
CA GLN A 47 -37.90 26.02 9.15
C GLN A 47 -36.39 25.85 9.00
N ALA A 48 -35.56 26.53 9.78
CA ALA A 48 -34.10 26.39 9.70
C ALA A 48 -33.66 24.93 9.94
N VAL A 49 -34.22 24.25 10.93
CA VAL A 49 -33.89 22.84 11.23
C VAL A 49 -34.59 21.83 10.31
N THR A 50 -35.53 22.27 9.47
CA THR A 50 -36.26 21.41 8.53
C THR A 50 -36.04 21.76 7.05
N THR A 51 -35.24 22.78 6.74
CA THR A 51 -34.96 23.22 5.37
C THR A 51 -34.25 22.10 4.61
N GLN A 52 -34.89 21.61 3.54
CA GLN A 52 -34.38 20.55 2.69
C GLN A 52 -34.03 21.09 1.30
N PRO A 53 -32.80 20.84 0.82
CA PRO A 53 -32.57 20.70 -0.60
C PRO A 53 -32.21 19.25 -0.94
N GLY A 54 -33.04 18.64 -1.80
CA GLY A 54 -32.66 17.50 -2.62
C GLY A 54 -32.84 16.08 -2.06
N THR A 55 -33.15 15.86 -0.78
CA THR A 55 -33.47 14.53 -0.24
C THR A 55 -34.43 14.59 0.97
N PRO A 56 -35.35 13.61 1.11
CA PRO A 56 -36.21 13.50 2.29
C PRO A 56 -35.36 13.03 3.48
N LYS A 57 -34.79 13.98 4.22
CA LYS A 57 -34.10 13.69 5.49
C LYS A 57 -35.14 13.45 6.57
N GLY A 58 -34.99 12.35 7.32
CA GLY A 58 -35.75 12.15 8.56
C GLY A 58 -35.31 13.12 9.67
N ILE A 59 -36.03 13.14 10.78
CA ILE A 59 -35.80 13.99 11.98
C ILE A 59 -34.36 13.85 12.55
N ASN A 60 -33.59 12.84 12.11
CA ASN A 60 -32.24 12.50 12.57
C ASN A 60 -31.07 13.11 11.74
N ASP A 61 -31.34 14.03 10.80
CA ASP A 61 -30.29 14.63 9.94
C ASP A 61 -30.54 16.12 9.67
N VAL A 62 -30.37 16.91 10.72
CA VAL A 62 -30.70 18.35 10.77
C VAL A 62 -29.52 19.24 10.43
N TYR A 63 -28.30 18.69 10.43
CA TYR A 63 -27.11 19.44 10.08
C TYR A 63 -27.09 19.73 8.57
N PRO A 64 -26.59 20.91 8.15
CA PRO A 64 -26.41 21.18 6.73
C PRO A 64 -25.39 20.20 6.14
N GLN A 65 -25.63 19.79 4.89
CA GLN A 65 -24.75 18.90 4.12
C GLN A 65 -24.06 19.62 2.96
N THR A 66 -24.44 20.87 2.69
CA THR A 66 -23.88 21.71 1.65
C THR A 66 -23.62 23.14 2.15
N ALA A 67 -22.76 23.87 1.44
CA ALA A 67 -22.53 25.29 1.71
C ALA A 67 -23.81 26.12 1.50
N GLN A 68 -24.63 25.76 0.50
CA GLN A 68 -25.90 26.41 0.22
C GLN A 68 -26.92 26.18 1.35
N GLU A 69 -27.03 24.96 1.87
CA GLU A 69 -27.85 24.66 3.06
C GLU A 69 -27.40 25.49 4.25
N THR A 70 -26.08 25.56 4.50
CA THR A 70 -25.52 26.31 5.62
C THR A 70 -25.92 27.79 5.54
N ALA A 71 -25.82 28.40 4.34
CA ALA A 71 -26.22 29.79 4.13
C ALA A 71 -27.73 30.03 4.26
N GLN A 72 -28.56 29.10 3.77
CA GLN A 72 -30.02 29.18 3.90
C GLN A 72 -30.48 29.08 5.36
N MET A 73 -29.90 28.13 6.11
CA MET A 73 -30.19 27.97 7.54
C MET A 73 -29.76 29.19 8.35
N GLN A 74 -28.60 29.80 8.03
CA GLN A 74 -28.15 31.06 8.65
C GLN A 74 -29.14 32.20 8.39
N ALA A 75 -29.65 32.34 7.16
CA ALA A 75 -30.62 33.37 6.82
C ALA A 75 -31.96 33.18 7.58
N LEU A 76 -32.42 31.94 7.73
CA LEU A 76 -33.63 31.63 8.50
C LEU A 76 -33.45 31.87 10.00
N LEU A 77 -32.28 31.54 10.53
CA LEU A 77 -31.95 31.80 11.92
C LEU A 77 -31.90 33.31 12.22
N GLN A 78 -31.39 34.12 11.28
CA GLN A 78 -31.44 35.57 11.41
C GLN A 78 -32.89 36.09 11.42
N LYS A 79 -33.75 35.59 10.52
CA LYS A 79 -35.19 35.93 10.53
C LYS A 79 -35.87 35.55 11.85
N ALA A 80 -35.53 34.40 12.42
CA ALA A 80 -36.05 33.98 13.73
C ALA A 80 -35.67 34.98 14.84
N LYS A 81 -34.42 35.47 14.84
CA LYS A 81 -33.96 36.49 15.79
C LYS A 81 -34.71 37.81 15.61
N ASP A 82 -34.92 38.23 14.37
CA ASP A 82 -35.57 39.49 14.04
C ASP A 82 -37.08 39.47 14.37
N ALA A 83 -37.73 38.32 14.24
CA ALA A 83 -39.15 38.11 14.55
C ALA A 83 -39.45 37.88 16.05
N ARG A 84 -38.43 37.90 16.92
CA ARG A 84 -38.59 37.63 18.36
C ARG A 84 -39.32 38.78 19.06
N ALA A 85 -40.46 38.47 19.69
CA ALA A 85 -41.26 39.43 20.45
C ALA A 85 -40.91 39.45 21.96
N ASP A 86 -40.74 38.28 22.59
CA ASP A 86 -40.39 38.14 24.00
C ASP A 86 -38.89 37.83 24.18
N LYS A 87 -38.18 38.76 24.82
CA LYS A 87 -36.75 38.70 25.11
C LYS A 87 -36.40 37.92 26.39
N SER A 88 -37.39 37.48 27.16
CA SER A 88 -37.19 36.69 28.38
C SER A 88 -37.22 35.18 28.14
N ASP A 89 -37.56 34.73 26.93
CA ASP A 89 -37.62 33.33 26.55
C ASP A 89 -36.22 32.69 26.48
N SER A 90 -35.82 32.06 27.58
CA SER A 90 -34.53 31.38 27.70
C SER A 90 -34.41 30.11 26.87
N TYR A 91 -35.53 29.46 26.52
CA TYR A 91 -35.50 28.25 25.69
C TYR A 91 -35.22 28.61 24.24
N PHE A 92 -35.83 29.70 23.73
CA PHE A 92 -35.51 30.23 22.41
C PHE A 92 -34.03 30.60 22.30
N ASP A 93 -33.49 31.31 23.31
CA ASP A 93 -32.07 31.69 23.34
C ASP A 93 -31.12 30.48 23.31
N PHE A 94 -31.47 29.43 24.06
CA PHE A 94 -30.73 28.17 24.03
C PHE A 94 -30.73 27.53 22.63
N CYS A 95 -31.90 27.38 22.00
CA CYS A 95 -32.00 26.76 20.69
C CYS A 95 -31.28 27.56 19.59
N VAL A 96 -31.36 28.88 19.66
CA VAL A 96 -30.64 29.78 18.75
C VAL A 96 -29.13 29.63 18.94
N ALA A 97 -28.63 29.70 20.17
CA ALA A 97 -27.21 29.58 20.45
C ALA A 97 -26.64 28.21 20.02
N ASP A 98 -27.39 27.12 20.24
CA ASP A 98 -26.98 25.79 19.79
C ASP A 98 -26.93 25.71 18.25
N LEU A 99 -27.97 26.20 17.56
CA LEU A 99 -28.01 26.17 16.10
C LEU A 99 -26.94 27.07 15.48
N GLU A 100 -26.63 28.23 16.07
CA GLU A 100 -25.50 29.07 15.65
C GLU A 100 -24.18 28.33 15.77
N ALA A 101 -23.94 27.63 16.88
CA ALA A 101 -22.73 26.85 17.07
C ALA A 101 -22.62 25.70 16.05
N VAL A 102 -23.74 25.11 15.65
CA VAL A 102 -23.80 24.10 14.58
C VAL A 102 -23.45 24.71 13.22
N LEU A 103 -24.03 25.85 12.87
CA LEU A 103 -23.80 26.52 11.58
C LEU A 103 -22.38 27.08 11.48
N ASP A 104 -21.87 27.69 12.55
CA ASP A 104 -20.49 28.14 12.65
C ASP A 104 -19.51 26.98 12.42
N TRP A 105 -19.70 25.87 13.15
CA TRP A 105 -18.91 24.66 12.95
C TRP A 105 -19.01 24.13 11.51
N SER A 106 -20.21 24.14 10.93
CA SER A 106 -20.45 23.62 9.59
C SER A 106 -19.73 24.43 8.50
N SER A 107 -19.70 25.76 8.66
CA SER A 107 -19.08 26.71 7.73
C SER A 107 -17.55 26.78 7.80
N HIS A 108 -16.94 26.26 8.87
CA HIS A 108 -15.49 26.25 9.06
C HIS A 108 -14.84 24.92 8.66
N ARG A 109 -13.55 25.00 8.32
CA ARG A 109 -12.72 23.83 8.01
C ARG A 109 -12.09 23.23 9.26
N HIS A 110 -12.12 21.92 9.38
CA HIS A 110 -11.62 21.17 10.52
C HIS A 110 -10.53 20.20 10.11
N TRP A 111 -9.53 20.02 10.96
CA TRP A 111 -8.54 18.96 10.79
C TRP A 111 -9.16 17.61 11.17
N ASN A 112 -9.18 16.66 10.24
CA ASN A 112 -9.78 15.36 10.44
C ASN A 112 -8.83 14.17 10.19
N PHE A 113 -7.55 14.45 9.93
CA PHE A 113 -6.57 13.40 9.65
C PHE A 113 -6.28 12.51 10.86
N GLN A 114 -5.82 11.28 10.58
CA GLN A 114 -5.52 10.27 11.59
C GLN A 114 -4.01 10.13 11.79
N TRP A 115 -3.54 10.46 12.99
CA TRP A 115 -2.12 10.34 13.34
C TRP A 115 -1.56 8.92 13.20
N GLN A 116 -2.36 7.90 13.50
CA GLN A 116 -1.96 6.50 13.36
C GLN A 116 -1.60 6.13 11.92
N VAL A 117 -2.35 6.67 10.95
CA VAL A 117 -2.10 6.48 9.52
C VAL A 117 -0.81 7.17 9.09
N ILE A 118 -0.57 8.40 9.57
CA ILE A 118 0.68 9.12 9.31
C ILE A 118 1.88 8.33 9.87
N LEU A 119 1.77 7.87 11.11
CA LEU A 119 2.84 7.11 11.76
C LEU A 119 3.14 5.80 11.03
N GLY A 120 2.12 5.07 10.56
CA GLY A 120 2.31 3.86 9.77
C GLY A 120 3.01 4.10 8.43
N VAL A 121 2.75 5.24 7.77
CA VAL A 121 3.46 5.62 6.54
C VAL A 121 4.90 6.06 6.84
N ILE A 122 5.15 6.74 7.97
CA ILE A 122 6.52 7.07 8.42
C ILE A 122 7.32 5.78 8.67
N LEU A 123 6.73 4.77 9.33
CA LEU A 123 7.37 3.47 9.50
C LEU A 123 7.69 2.80 8.15
N THR A 124 6.79 2.92 7.18
CA THR A 124 7.01 2.45 5.81
C THR A 124 8.20 3.18 5.17
N LEU A 125 8.31 4.50 5.35
CA LEU A 125 9.44 5.29 4.83
C LEU A 125 10.78 4.86 5.44
N LEU A 126 10.82 4.60 6.75
CA LEU A 126 12.02 4.08 7.41
C LEU A 126 12.43 2.72 6.85
N PHE A 127 11.46 1.82 6.65
CA PHE A 127 11.70 0.52 6.03
C PHE A 127 12.18 0.64 4.57
N LEU A 128 11.57 1.52 3.77
CA LEU A 128 12.01 1.76 2.40
C LEU A 128 13.40 2.39 2.35
N SER A 129 13.76 3.25 3.31
CA SER A 129 15.12 3.80 3.44
C SER A 129 16.14 2.69 3.66
N TRP A 130 15.89 1.81 4.64
CA TRP A 130 16.74 0.64 4.88
C TRP A 130 16.83 -0.28 3.64
N ARG A 131 15.71 -0.47 2.93
CA ARG A 131 15.68 -1.26 1.69
C ARG A 131 16.45 -0.58 0.56
N ALA A 132 16.44 0.75 0.48
CA ALA A 132 17.21 1.51 -0.48
C ALA A 132 18.71 1.33 -0.26
N ASP A 133 19.17 1.32 0.99
CA ASP A 133 20.58 1.08 1.33
C ASP A 133 21.00 -0.34 0.92
N ARG A 134 20.17 -1.35 1.18
CA ARG A 134 20.44 -2.71 0.69
C ARG A 134 20.48 -2.78 -0.84
N LYS A 135 19.55 -2.09 -1.52
CA LYS A 135 19.55 -2.05 -2.98
C LYS A 135 20.74 -1.29 -3.55
N GLN A 136 21.29 -0.32 -2.83
CA GLN A 136 22.54 0.34 -3.21
C GLN A 136 23.71 -0.64 -3.14
N LYS A 137 23.82 -1.43 -2.07
CA LYS A 137 24.85 -2.47 -1.95
C LYS A 137 24.78 -3.50 -3.09
N ASP A 138 23.58 -3.91 -3.50
CA ASP A 138 23.40 -4.80 -4.65
C ASP A 138 23.96 -4.18 -5.94
N VAL A 139 23.73 -2.87 -6.16
CA VAL A 139 24.26 -2.14 -7.31
C VAL A 139 25.79 -2.05 -7.24
N ASP A 140 26.34 -1.69 -6.09
CA ASP A 140 27.77 -1.54 -5.89
C ASP A 140 28.49 -2.87 -6.12
N MET A 141 27.97 -3.96 -5.55
CA MET A 141 28.49 -5.32 -5.76
C MET A 141 28.47 -5.70 -7.25
N ASN A 142 27.39 -5.43 -7.97
CA ASN A 142 27.34 -5.75 -9.41
C ASN A 142 28.28 -4.86 -10.24
N GLN A 143 28.51 -3.61 -9.82
CA GLN A 143 29.47 -2.71 -10.47
C GLN A 143 30.91 -3.17 -10.24
N GLU A 144 31.21 -3.76 -9.06
CA GLU A 144 32.50 -4.41 -8.79
C GLU A 144 32.75 -5.59 -9.74
N LEU A 145 31.71 -6.39 -10.04
CA LEU A 145 31.82 -7.48 -11.03
C LEU A 145 32.17 -6.94 -12.43
N VAL A 146 31.49 -5.89 -12.89
CA VAL A 146 31.81 -5.24 -14.17
C VAL A 146 33.26 -4.75 -14.18
N SER A 147 33.69 -4.10 -13.11
CA SER A 147 35.06 -3.59 -12.97
C SER A 147 36.10 -4.72 -12.99
N ALA A 148 35.79 -5.87 -12.38
CA ALA A 148 36.65 -7.05 -12.43
C ALA A 148 36.81 -7.59 -13.86
N VAL A 149 35.72 -7.62 -14.64
CA VAL A 149 35.75 -8.03 -16.05
C VAL A 149 36.53 -7.04 -16.93
N GLU A 150 36.35 -5.74 -16.71
CA GLU A 150 37.13 -4.70 -17.41
C GLU A 150 38.65 -4.85 -17.14
N ALA A 151 39.02 -5.32 -15.94
CA ALA A 151 40.40 -5.53 -15.53
C ALA A 151 41.00 -6.89 -15.94
N TRP A 152 40.27 -7.73 -16.68
CA TRP A 152 40.78 -9.04 -17.10
C TRP A 152 42.05 -8.94 -17.94
N ALA A 153 43.04 -9.79 -17.59
CA ALA A 153 44.18 -10.02 -18.45
C ALA A 153 43.77 -10.87 -19.67
N PRO A 154 44.27 -10.58 -20.88
CA PRO A 154 44.04 -11.42 -22.05
C PRO A 154 44.49 -12.85 -21.78
N ALA A 155 43.55 -13.77 -21.87
CA ALA A 155 43.79 -15.20 -21.81
C ALA A 155 42.72 -15.91 -22.65
N ASP A 156 43.09 -17.04 -23.22
CA ASP A 156 42.20 -17.83 -24.07
C ASP A 156 42.17 -19.28 -23.57
N THR A 157 41.02 -19.91 -23.72
CA THR A 157 40.82 -21.32 -23.45
C THR A 157 39.90 -21.91 -24.51
N THR A 158 40.20 -23.13 -24.93
CA THR A 158 39.38 -23.90 -25.86
C THR A 158 39.12 -25.26 -25.24
N LEU A 159 37.85 -25.65 -25.17
CA LEU A 159 37.46 -26.96 -24.64
C LEU A 159 37.02 -27.89 -25.76
N ASN A 160 37.42 -29.15 -25.66
CA ASN A 160 36.85 -30.20 -26.48
C ASN A 160 35.50 -30.61 -25.89
N TRP A 161 34.44 -30.64 -26.72
CA TRP A 161 33.11 -31.08 -26.31
C TRP A 161 33.15 -32.44 -25.62
N ASP A 162 33.87 -33.41 -26.17
CA ASP A 162 33.87 -34.80 -25.66
C ASP A 162 34.56 -34.93 -24.30
N GLU A 163 35.54 -34.06 -24.03
CA GLU A 163 36.34 -34.06 -22.78
C GLU A 163 35.72 -33.17 -21.69
N THR A 164 34.74 -32.34 -22.05
CA THR A 164 34.05 -31.45 -21.13
C THR A 164 33.15 -32.27 -20.19
N PRO A 165 33.31 -32.24 -18.84
CA PRO A 165 32.45 -33.01 -17.96
C PRO A 165 30.99 -32.53 -18.01
N LEU A 166 30.04 -33.46 -17.88
CA LEU A 166 28.67 -33.11 -17.52
C LEU A 166 28.62 -32.85 -16.01
N TYR A 167 28.20 -31.66 -15.62
CA TYR A 167 27.94 -31.29 -14.24
C TYR A 167 26.44 -31.12 -14.00
N ASP A 168 26.02 -31.26 -12.74
CA ASP A 168 24.68 -30.87 -12.30
C ASP A 168 24.49 -29.34 -12.43
N TYR A 169 23.28 -28.92 -12.79
CA TYR A 169 22.94 -27.51 -13.05
C TYR A 169 23.17 -26.57 -11.86
N ASP A 170 22.72 -26.99 -10.67
CA ASP A 170 22.74 -26.17 -9.46
C ASP A 170 24.19 -25.79 -9.03
N PRO A 171 25.15 -26.72 -9.05
CA PRO A 171 26.57 -26.39 -8.88
C PRO A 171 27.14 -25.45 -9.93
N ILE A 172 26.80 -25.62 -11.23
CA ILE A 172 27.38 -24.81 -12.32
C ILE A 172 26.89 -23.36 -12.24
N SER A 173 25.58 -23.16 -12.09
CA SER A 173 24.99 -21.82 -12.01
C SER A 173 25.52 -21.05 -10.79
N SER A 174 25.63 -21.73 -9.64
CA SER A 174 26.22 -21.16 -8.43
C SER A 174 27.71 -20.82 -8.62
N ALA A 175 28.48 -21.69 -9.28
CA ALA A 175 29.89 -21.46 -9.57
C ALA A 175 30.10 -20.32 -10.57
N MET A 176 29.24 -20.18 -11.58
CA MET A 176 29.26 -19.06 -12.53
C MET A 176 29.09 -17.71 -11.81
N ILE A 177 28.13 -17.62 -10.88
CA ILE A 177 27.90 -16.42 -10.09
C ILE A 177 29.10 -16.12 -9.18
N ARG A 178 29.66 -17.15 -8.53
CA ARG A 178 30.74 -17.01 -7.55
C ARG A 178 32.10 -16.72 -8.21
N ASP A 179 32.41 -17.37 -9.32
CA ASP A 179 33.77 -17.47 -9.86
C ASP A 179 33.89 -16.99 -11.31
N GLY A 180 32.78 -16.83 -12.05
CA GLY A 180 32.80 -16.44 -13.47
C GLY A 180 33.49 -15.10 -13.71
N HIS A 181 33.31 -14.12 -12.84
CA HIS A 181 33.90 -12.78 -12.96
C HIS A 181 35.40 -12.73 -12.67
N GLN A 182 36.00 -13.80 -12.13
CA GLN A 182 37.40 -13.79 -11.69
C GLN A 182 38.40 -13.86 -12.84
N SER A 183 38.03 -14.49 -13.96
CA SER A 183 38.90 -14.60 -15.13
C SER A 183 38.11 -14.92 -16.41
N PRO A 184 38.62 -14.55 -17.61
CA PRO A 184 37.97 -14.91 -18.87
C PRO A 184 37.89 -16.43 -19.08
N ILE A 185 38.86 -17.19 -18.55
CA ILE A 185 38.88 -18.65 -18.61
C ILE A 185 37.72 -19.23 -17.82
N SER A 186 37.54 -18.78 -16.57
CA SER A 186 36.45 -19.24 -15.69
C SER A 186 35.10 -18.94 -16.32
N TYR A 187 34.89 -17.71 -16.80
CA TYR A 187 33.65 -17.29 -17.46
C TYR A 187 33.32 -18.14 -18.68
N LYS A 188 34.29 -18.35 -19.58
CA LYS A 188 34.11 -19.18 -20.78
C LYS A 188 33.82 -20.64 -20.40
N LEU A 189 34.58 -21.19 -19.45
CA LEU A 189 34.41 -22.56 -18.96
C LEU A 189 33.00 -22.83 -18.41
N TYR A 190 32.48 -21.97 -17.53
CA TYR A 190 31.15 -22.17 -16.94
C TYR A 190 30.03 -22.02 -17.97
N ASN A 191 30.15 -21.09 -18.92
CA ASN A 191 29.20 -20.98 -20.02
C ASN A 191 29.17 -22.24 -20.88
N LEU A 192 30.34 -22.80 -21.21
CA LEU A 192 30.45 -24.04 -21.97
C LEU A 192 29.86 -25.23 -21.20
N TYR A 193 30.10 -25.31 -19.89
CA TYR A 193 29.46 -26.32 -19.03
C TYR A 193 27.93 -26.18 -19.00
N MET A 194 27.40 -24.95 -18.92
CA MET A 194 25.96 -24.72 -18.98
C MET A 194 25.36 -25.19 -20.30
N GLN A 195 25.96 -24.87 -21.44
CA GLN A 195 25.43 -25.31 -22.74
C GLN A 195 25.48 -26.84 -22.89
N LYS A 196 26.55 -27.48 -22.41
CA LYS A 196 26.65 -28.96 -22.42
C LYS A 196 25.59 -29.61 -21.53
N HIS A 197 25.33 -29.03 -20.35
CA HIS A 197 24.26 -29.49 -19.47
C HIS A 197 22.89 -29.37 -20.14
N TYR A 198 22.54 -28.19 -20.67
CA TYR A 198 21.24 -27.97 -21.31
C TYR A 198 21.03 -28.83 -22.56
N TYR A 199 22.07 -29.08 -23.34
CA TYR A 199 22.04 -30.05 -24.43
C TYR A 199 21.58 -31.42 -23.94
N ALA A 200 22.24 -31.93 -22.88
CA ALA A 200 21.97 -33.27 -22.37
C ALA A 200 20.56 -33.40 -21.79
N SER A 201 20.12 -32.42 -21.00
CA SER A 201 18.74 -32.39 -20.48
C SER A 201 17.71 -32.32 -21.61
N SER A 202 17.96 -31.52 -22.65
CA SER A 202 17.07 -31.42 -23.81
C SER A 202 16.99 -32.73 -24.59
N MET A 203 18.10 -33.45 -24.72
CA MET A 203 18.13 -34.77 -25.34
C MET A 203 17.39 -35.81 -24.49
N GLU A 204 17.56 -35.79 -23.17
CA GLU A 204 16.82 -36.67 -22.25
C GLU A 204 15.30 -36.43 -22.35
N TYR A 205 14.86 -35.18 -22.35
CA TYR A 205 13.44 -34.85 -22.56
C TYR A 205 12.93 -35.30 -23.93
N ALA A 206 13.73 -35.13 -24.98
CA ALA A 206 13.37 -35.61 -26.31
C ALA A 206 13.16 -37.14 -26.34
N GLU A 207 14.02 -37.89 -25.66
CA GLU A 207 13.92 -39.34 -25.55
C GLU A 207 12.72 -39.77 -24.69
N ASP A 208 12.47 -39.13 -23.54
CA ASP A 208 11.28 -39.39 -22.72
C ASP A 208 9.98 -39.14 -23.50
N TYR A 209 9.88 -38.00 -24.19
CA TYR A 209 8.70 -37.69 -24.98
C TYR A 209 8.50 -38.67 -26.14
N ALA A 210 9.58 -39.10 -26.81
CA ALA A 210 9.50 -40.11 -27.85
C ALA A 210 9.02 -41.47 -27.31
N ALA A 211 9.60 -41.95 -26.21
CA ALA A 211 9.19 -43.21 -25.57
C ALA A 211 7.73 -43.17 -25.09
N ARG A 212 7.27 -42.02 -24.59
CA ARG A 212 5.87 -41.81 -24.20
C ARG A 212 4.93 -41.71 -25.39
N ALA A 213 5.41 -41.20 -26.53
CA ALA A 213 4.64 -41.19 -27.77
C ALA A 213 4.39 -42.61 -28.30
N ASP A 214 5.39 -43.50 -28.20
CA ASP A 214 5.29 -44.90 -28.63
C ASP A 214 4.26 -45.70 -27.83
N THR A 215 4.02 -45.31 -26.58
CA THR A 215 3.05 -45.95 -25.66
C THR A 215 1.74 -45.19 -25.52
N ALA A 216 1.55 -44.13 -26.31
CA ALA A 216 0.37 -43.27 -26.21
C ALA A 216 -0.92 -43.98 -26.63
N SER A 217 -1.98 -43.83 -25.83
CA SER A 217 -3.28 -44.49 -26.04
C SER A 217 -4.14 -43.85 -27.13
N THR A 218 -3.82 -42.63 -27.58
CA THR A 218 -4.58 -41.90 -28.60
C THR A 218 -3.65 -41.16 -29.58
N ALA A 219 -4.11 -41.00 -30.82
CA ALA A 219 -3.35 -40.32 -31.88
C ALA A 219 -3.04 -38.85 -31.53
N ASP A 220 -3.94 -38.14 -30.86
CA ASP A 220 -3.74 -36.74 -30.47
C ASP A 220 -2.67 -36.60 -29.38
N ILE A 221 -2.62 -37.51 -28.40
CA ILE A 221 -1.58 -37.52 -27.38
C ILE A 221 -0.23 -37.85 -28.02
N ARG A 222 -0.19 -38.85 -28.90
CA ARG A 222 1.00 -39.22 -29.66
C ARG A 222 1.58 -38.03 -30.44
N LYS A 223 0.74 -37.36 -31.24
CA LYS A 223 1.17 -36.20 -32.05
C LYS A 223 1.74 -35.05 -31.21
N ARG A 224 1.15 -34.77 -30.05
CA ARG A 224 1.66 -33.74 -29.14
C ARG A 224 3.00 -34.12 -28.53
N LEU A 225 3.18 -35.38 -28.12
CA LEU A 225 4.44 -35.88 -27.56
C LEU A 225 5.54 -35.91 -28.63
N GLU A 226 5.23 -36.33 -29.85
CA GLU A 226 6.14 -36.26 -31.00
C GLU A 226 6.59 -34.82 -31.25
N LYS A 227 5.66 -33.85 -31.20
CA LYS A 227 5.98 -32.43 -31.31
C LYS A 227 6.91 -31.96 -30.18
N SER A 228 6.62 -32.29 -28.93
CA SER A 228 7.49 -31.92 -27.80
C SER A 228 8.86 -32.58 -27.87
N ALA A 229 8.96 -33.80 -28.40
CA ALA A 229 10.23 -34.47 -28.68
C ALA A 229 11.04 -33.72 -29.75
N GLU A 230 10.40 -33.30 -30.85
CA GLU A 230 11.03 -32.50 -31.90
C GLU A 230 11.49 -31.12 -31.39
N GLU A 231 10.66 -30.43 -30.62
CA GLU A 231 11.00 -29.14 -29.99
C GLU A 231 12.21 -29.30 -29.06
N SER A 232 12.25 -30.37 -28.26
CA SER A 232 13.39 -30.65 -27.36
C SER A 232 14.67 -30.99 -28.14
N ARG A 233 14.59 -31.75 -29.24
CA ARG A 233 15.75 -31.99 -30.13
C ARG A 233 16.23 -30.71 -30.81
N ALA A 234 15.31 -29.80 -31.15
CA ALA A 234 15.68 -28.49 -31.70
C ALA A 234 16.43 -27.65 -30.65
N SER A 235 15.93 -27.58 -29.42
CA SER A 235 16.61 -26.92 -28.30
C SER A 235 18.00 -27.50 -28.05
N ALA A 236 18.14 -28.83 -28.10
CA ALA A 236 19.45 -29.48 -27.98
C ALA A 236 20.42 -29.00 -29.07
N ARG A 237 19.98 -28.94 -30.34
CA ARG A 237 20.81 -28.41 -31.44
C ARG A 237 21.24 -26.97 -31.18
N GLU A 238 20.33 -26.11 -30.73
CA GLU A 238 20.64 -24.71 -30.39
C GLU A 238 21.71 -24.62 -29.30
N HIS A 239 21.62 -25.41 -28.23
CA HIS A 239 22.65 -25.44 -27.19
C HIS A 239 24.01 -25.94 -27.69
N ARG A 240 24.01 -26.88 -28.64
CA ARG A 240 25.26 -27.36 -29.26
C ARG A 240 25.90 -26.28 -30.14
N GLU A 241 25.11 -25.63 -30.98
CA GLU A 241 25.57 -24.51 -31.82
C GLU A 241 26.09 -23.35 -30.97
N GLU A 242 25.42 -23.05 -29.86
CA GLU A 242 25.83 -22.02 -28.91
C GLU A 242 27.14 -22.38 -28.19
N PHE A 243 27.33 -23.64 -27.81
CA PHE A 243 28.61 -24.13 -27.29
C PHE A 243 29.74 -23.89 -28.31
N ASP A 244 29.55 -24.32 -29.56
CA ASP A 244 30.57 -24.21 -30.59
C ASP A 244 30.88 -22.73 -30.89
N ARG A 245 29.85 -21.87 -30.88
CA ARG A 245 30.00 -20.41 -31.00
C ARG A 245 30.83 -19.81 -29.87
N ILE A 246 30.48 -20.09 -28.61
CA ILE A 246 31.21 -19.57 -27.43
C ILE A 246 32.64 -20.10 -27.41
N ASN A 247 32.84 -21.37 -27.75
CA ASN A 247 34.16 -21.99 -27.75
C ASN A 247 35.09 -21.35 -28.80
N GLY A 248 34.53 -20.94 -29.94
CA GLY A 248 35.24 -20.23 -31.01
C GLY A 248 35.48 -18.73 -30.77
N MET A 249 34.93 -18.14 -29.70
CA MET A 249 35.12 -16.71 -29.41
C MET A 249 36.53 -16.40 -28.92
N ASP A 250 37.05 -15.26 -29.38
CA ASP A 250 38.28 -14.69 -28.86
C ASP A 250 38.09 -13.98 -27.50
N PHE A 251 39.19 -13.57 -26.88
CA PHE A 251 39.15 -12.87 -25.60
C PHE A 251 38.25 -11.62 -25.60
N LYS A 252 38.28 -10.80 -26.67
CA LYS A 252 37.49 -9.57 -26.73
C LYS A 252 36.00 -9.86 -26.84
N GLU A 253 35.65 -10.90 -27.59
CA GLU A 253 34.28 -11.37 -27.72
C GLU A 253 33.75 -11.92 -26.38
N ILE A 254 34.55 -12.72 -25.67
CA ILE A 254 34.22 -13.24 -24.33
C ILE A 254 34.08 -12.10 -23.32
N GLN A 255 35.02 -11.17 -23.29
CA GLN A 255 34.96 -10.01 -22.40
C GLN A 255 33.72 -9.16 -22.68
N LYS A 256 33.39 -8.93 -23.96
CA LYS A 256 32.16 -8.20 -24.35
C LYS A 256 30.90 -8.93 -23.91
N MET A 257 30.85 -10.26 -24.04
CA MET A 257 29.73 -11.09 -23.59
C MET A 257 29.54 -10.96 -22.06
N ALA A 258 30.64 -11.06 -21.30
CA ALA A 258 30.64 -10.91 -19.85
C ALA A 258 30.21 -9.50 -19.41
N LEU A 259 30.76 -8.45 -20.02
CA LEU A 259 30.37 -7.06 -19.72
C LEU A 259 28.90 -6.80 -19.98
N HIS A 260 28.34 -7.38 -21.04
CA HIS A 260 26.91 -7.29 -21.31
C HIS A 260 26.09 -7.98 -20.22
N GLU A 261 26.43 -9.22 -19.84
CA GLU A 261 25.71 -9.97 -18.82
C GLU A 261 25.73 -9.28 -17.44
N TYR A 262 26.91 -8.91 -16.95
CA TYR A 262 27.04 -8.21 -15.68
C TYR A 262 26.45 -6.79 -15.75
N GLY A 263 26.51 -6.13 -16.90
CA GLY A 263 25.82 -4.86 -17.15
C GLY A 263 24.30 -4.97 -16.98
N VAL A 264 23.68 -6.04 -17.49
CA VAL A 264 22.25 -6.33 -17.27
C VAL A 264 21.94 -6.51 -15.78
N TRP A 265 22.84 -7.12 -15.00
CA TRP A 265 22.67 -7.27 -13.56
C TRP A 265 22.74 -5.92 -12.83
N VAL A 266 23.65 -5.03 -13.23
CA VAL A 266 23.71 -3.65 -12.73
C VAL A 266 22.40 -2.92 -13.04
N GLU A 267 21.95 -2.93 -14.30
CA GLU A 267 20.71 -2.27 -14.71
C GLU A 267 19.48 -2.78 -13.93
N GLY A 268 19.41 -4.09 -13.71
CA GLY A 268 18.38 -4.74 -12.90
C GLY A 268 18.39 -4.24 -11.45
N ALA A 269 19.56 -4.22 -10.82
CA ALA A 269 19.74 -3.71 -9.47
C ALA A 269 19.38 -2.21 -9.36
N GLU A 270 19.81 -1.41 -10.35
CA GLU A 270 19.51 0.02 -10.43
C GLU A 270 18.02 0.29 -10.60
N ARG A 271 17.31 -0.50 -11.41
CA ARG A 271 15.86 -0.40 -11.58
C ARG A 271 15.15 -0.67 -10.26
N GLY A 272 15.59 -1.70 -9.53
CA GLY A 272 15.11 -1.99 -8.18
C GLY A 272 15.34 -0.85 -7.19
N ARG A 273 16.56 -0.28 -7.17
CA ARG A 273 16.91 0.89 -6.36
C ARG A 273 16.03 2.10 -6.69
N ARG A 274 15.86 2.41 -7.99
CA ARG A 274 15.02 3.53 -8.47
C ARG A 274 13.56 3.35 -8.08
N ALA A 275 13.02 2.13 -8.18
CA ALA A 275 11.65 1.85 -7.76
C ALA A 275 11.44 2.13 -6.27
N VAL A 276 12.36 1.66 -5.40
CA VAL A 276 12.29 1.94 -3.95
C VAL A 276 12.34 3.44 -3.67
N ARG A 277 13.29 4.17 -4.29
CA ARG A 277 13.39 5.63 -4.16
C ARG A 277 12.12 6.34 -4.65
N GLY A 278 11.54 5.89 -5.75
CA GLY A 278 10.29 6.44 -6.30
C GLY A 278 9.14 6.32 -5.30
N TRP A 279 8.97 5.16 -4.67
CA TRP A 279 7.98 4.97 -3.61
C TRP A 279 8.25 5.83 -2.38
N SER A 280 9.52 5.97 -1.96
CA SER A 280 9.87 6.86 -0.84
C SER A 280 9.48 8.31 -1.12
N ILE A 281 9.81 8.85 -2.30
CA ILE A 281 9.46 10.21 -2.70
C ILE A 281 7.94 10.38 -2.75
N PHE A 282 7.23 9.40 -3.34
CA PHE A 282 5.77 9.40 -3.40
C PHE A 282 5.15 9.54 -2.01
N PHE A 283 5.57 8.73 -1.03
CA PHE A 283 5.02 8.80 0.33
C PHE A 283 5.41 10.09 1.08
N ILE A 284 6.62 10.62 0.86
CA ILE A 284 7.04 11.92 1.43
C ILE A 284 6.11 13.05 0.95
N ILE A 285 5.73 13.05 -0.33
CA ILE A 285 4.78 14.03 -0.89
C ILE A 285 3.35 13.73 -0.45
N LEU A 286 2.99 12.45 -0.32
CA LEU A 286 1.64 12.05 0.05
C LEU A 286 1.26 12.49 1.47
N ILE A 287 2.18 12.48 2.44
CA ILE A 287 1.91 12.89 3.83
C ILE A 287 1.34 14.33 3.92
N PRO A 288 2.01 15.38 3.41
CA PRO A 288 1.46 16.74 3.45
C PRO A 288 0.20 16.87 2.59
N LEU A 289 0.13 16.16 1.45
CA LEU A 289 -1.07 16.13 0.61
C LEU A 289 -2.27 15.55 1.36
N TYR A 290 -2.07 14.47 2.11
CA TYR A 290 -3.06 13.83 2.97
C TYR A 290 -3.56 14.78 4.05
N ILE A 291 -2.65 15.44 4.77
CA ILE A 291 -3.00 16.41 5.81
C ILE A 291 -3.88 17.52 5.21
N PHE A 292 -3.49 18.07 4.06
CA PHE A 292 -4.25 19.10 3.38
C PHE A 292 -5.61 18.61 2.85
N ALA A 293 -5.65 17.39 2.29
CA ALA A 293 -6.87 16.76 1.78
C ALA A 293 -7.88 16.51 2.90
N GLU A 294 -7.42 16.10 4.08
CA GLU A 294 -8.22 15.85 5.30
C GLU A 294 -8.54 17.13 6.09
N ARG A 295 -8.80 18.22 5.37
CA ARG A 295 -9.27 19.48 5.93
C ARG A 295 -10.68 19.86 5.43
N PRO A 296 -11.70 19.00 5.67
CA PRO A 296 -13.08 19.21 5.23
C PRO A 296 -13.76 20.38 5.97
N TYR A 297 -14.80 20.93 5.35
CA TYR A 297 -15.80 21.73 6.04
C TYR A 297 -16.68 20.86 6.95
N GLY A 298 -17.22 21.42 8.03
CA GLY A 298 -18.10 20.68 8.94
C GLY A 298 -19.31 20.05 8.24
N TYR A 299 -19.95 20.76 7.31
CA TYR A 299 -21.07 20.22 6.50
C TYR A 299 -20.67 19.03 5.61
N THR A 300 -19.39 18.90 5.26
CA THR A 300 -18.91 17.78 4.45
C THR A 300 -18.71 16.54 5.31
N ILE A 301 -18.27 16.73 6.56
CA ILE A 301 -18.11 15.64 7.54
C ILE A 301 -19.46 14.99 7.84
N THR A 302 -20.51 15.79 8.07
CA THR A 302 -21.86 15.29 8.37
C THR A 302 -22.47 14.54 7.19
N ARG A 303 -22.28 15.05 5.96
CA ARG A 303 -22.75 14.40 4.73
C ARG A 303 -22.20 12.98 4.54
N THR A 304 -20.95 12.72 4.92
CA THR A 304 -20.27 11.43 4.69
C THR A 304 -19.99 10.65 5.98
N ARG A 305 -20.82 10.85 7.02
CA ARG A 305 -20.64 10.24 8.34
C ARG A 305 -20.53 8.71 8.32
N ALA A 306 -21.42 8.02 7.61
CA ALA A 306 -21.46 6.55 7.55
C ALA A 306 -20.17 5.94 6.95
N GLU A 307 -19.63 6.59 5.92
CA GLU A 307 -18.37 6.16 5.31
C GLU A 307 -17.19 6.41 6.25
N SER A 308 -17.19 7.56 6.95
CA SER A 308 -16.15 7.88 7.93
C SER A 308 -16.13 6.90 9.12
N GLU A 309 -17.31 6.44 9.55
CA GLU A 309 -17.46 5.42 10.58
C GLU A 309 -16.95 4.06 10.09
N THR A 310 -17.30 3.67 8.86
CA THR A 310 -16.82 2.42 8.25
C THR A 310 -15.30 2.39 8.11
N LEU A 311 -14.70 3.47 7.57
CA LEU A 311 -13.24 3.59 7.42
C LEU A 311 -12.54 3.62 8.78
N SER A 312 -13.11 4.32 9.77
CA SER A 312 -12.60 4.29 11.15
C SER A 312 -12.72 2.90 11.77
N GLY A 313 -13.73 2.11 11.42
CA GLY A 313 -13.89 0.73 11.88
C GLY A 313 -12.80 -0.18 11.31
N ILE A 314 -12.56 -0.10 10.00
CA ILE A 314 -11.50 -0.87 9.33
C ILE A 314 -10.13 -0.53 9.90
N SER A 315 -9.82 0.77 10.08
CA SER A 315 -8.52 1.18 10.62
C SER A 315 -8.34 0.67 12.05
N LYS A 316 -9.34 0.84 12.93
CA LYS A 316 -9.30 0.32 14.30
C LYS A 316 -9.10 -1.19 14.36
N LEU A 317 -9.80 -1.95 13.51
CA LEU A 317 -9.65 -3.41 13.45
C LEU A 317 -8.22 -3.78 13.06
N ALA A 318 -7.68 -3.18 12.00
CA ALA A 318 -6.33 -3.47 11.51
C ALA A 318 -5.26 -3.11 12.56
N PHE A 319 -5.36 -1.95 13.20
CA PHE A 319 -4.44 -1.55 14.26
C PHE A 319 -4.58 -2.41 15.51
N ALA A 320 -5.80 -2.83 15.87
CA ALA A 320 -6.02 -3.76 16.98
C ALA A 320 -5.41 -5.13 16.70
N LEU A 321 -5.60 -5.67 15.50
CA LEU A 321 -4.98 -6.94 15.07
C LEU A 321 -3.45 -6.83 15.04
N GLY A 322 -2.90 -5.74 14.51
CA GLY A 322 -1.46 -5.48 14.53
C GLY A 322 -0.90 -5.39 15.95
N ALA A 323 -1.58 -4.67 16.85
CA ALA A 323 -1.20 -4.58 18.26
C ALA A 323 -1.31 -5.93 18.98
N MET A 324 -2.33 -6.74 18.67
CA MET A 324 -2.48 -8.10 19.19
C MET A 324 -1.31 -8.98 18.76
N MET A 325 -0.97 -9.02 17.47
CA MET A 325 0.17 -9.80 16.96
C MET A 325 1.49 -9.37 17.61
N TYR A 326 1.72 -8.05 17.75
CA TYR A 326 2.89 -7.51 18.43
C TYR A 326 2.92 -7.90 19.92
N GLY A 327 1.78 -7.82 20.60
CA GLY A 327 1.63 -8.24 22.00
C GLY A 327 1.89 -9.74 22.19
N SER A 328 1.34 -10.58 21.31
CA SER A 328 1.59 -12.02 21.30
C SER A 328 3.07 -12.34 21.07
N ALA A 329 3.73 -11.65 20.14
CA ALA A 329 5.17 -11.79 19.92
C ALA A 329 6.00 -11.38 21.15
N SER A 330 5.57 -10.32 21.84
CA SER A 330 6.24 -9.81 23.04
C SER A 330 6.11 -10.76 24.23
N ALA A 331 5.00 -11.49 24.32
CA ALA A 331 4.74 -12.47 25.36
C ALA A 331 5.59 -13.76 25.22
N ILE A 332 6.15 -14.03 24.03
CA ILE A 332 7.05 -15.17 23.81
C ILE A 332 8.44 -14.80 24.37
N PRO A 333 9.00 -15.52 25.36
CA PRO A 333 10.35 -15.26 25.87
C PRO A 333 11.42 -15.53 24.79
N TRP A 334 12.56 -14.82 24.88
CA TRP A 334 13.64 -14.93 23.89
C TRP A 334 14.43 -16.24 23.98
N LEU A 335 14.59 -16.79 25.18
CA LEU A 335 15.29 -18.05 25.43
C LEU A 335 14.58 -18.78 26.56
N GLU A 336 14.36 -20.07 26.40
CA GLU A 336 14.02 -20.96 27.51
C GLU A 336 15.16 -21.96 27.66
N THR A 337 15.81 -21.92 28.83
CA THR A 337 16.92 -22.80 29.20
C THR A 337 16.45 -23.71 30.32
N ILE A 338 16.63 -25.01 30.18
CA ILE A 338 16.38 -25.96 31.26
C ILE A 338 17.65 -25.97 32.13
N ILE A 339 17.53 -25.55 33.39
CA ILE A 339 18.61 -25.63 34.36
C ILE A 339 18.39 -26.93 35.14
N SER A 340 19.23 -27.91 34.87
CA SER A 340 19.27 -29.17 35.60
C SER A 340 20.28 -29.03 36.74
N ARG A 341 19.84 -29.15 38.00
CA ARG A 341 20.72 -29.07 39.17
C ARG A 341 20.91 -30.47 39.77
N GLY A 342 22.15 -30.96 39.78
CA GLY A 342 22.60 -32.12 40.56
C GLY A 342 23.46 -31.69 41.75
N ASP A 343 23.76 -32.64 42.65
CA ASP A 343 24.40 -32.39 43.96
C ASP A 343 25.72 -31.58 43.90
N ASP A 344 26.45 -31.58 42.78
CA ASP A 344 27.71 -30.81 42.59
C ASP A 344 27.83 -30.09 41.23
N SER A 345 26.77 -30.00 40.41
CA SER A 345 26.85 -29.26 39.13
C SER A 345 25.49 -28.75 38.60
N GLU A 346 25.54 -27.59 37.94
CA GLU A 346 24.44 -27.04 37.13
C GLU A 346 24.77 -27.24 35.65
N THR A 347 23.91 -27.99 34.94
CA THR A 347 23.96 -28.10 33.48
C THR A 347 22.81 -27.28 32.89
N THR A 348 23.14 -26.38 31.96
CA THR A 348 22.16 -25.56 31.23
C THR A 348 21.99 -26.16 29.85
N GLU A 349 20.81 -26.67 29.54
CA GLU A 349 20.49 -27.25 28.23
C GLU A 349 19.42 -26.43 27.49
N ASP A 350 19.57 -26.30 26.18
CA ASP A 350 18.56 -25.73 25.30
C ASP A 350 17.34 -26.66 25.30
N ALA A 351 16.15 -26.12 25.57
CA ALA A 351 14.90 -26.88 25.58
C ALA A 351 14.50 -27.49 24.22
N GLY A 352 15.32 -27.36 23.17
CA GLY A 352 15.11 -27.94 21.84
C GLY A 352 14.00 -27.23 21.04
N THR A 353 13.37 -26.21 21.61
CA THR A 353 12.25 -25.46 21.02
C THR A 353 12.56 -23.98 20.80
N ASN A 354 13.78 -23.53 21.12
CA ASN A 354 14.19 -22.14 21.00
C ASN A 354 14.17 -21.65 19.54
N ALA A 355 14.68 -22.42 18.57
CA ALA A 355 14.68 -22.02 17.17
C ALA A 355 13.26 -21.85 16.57
N PRO A 356 12.33 -22.81 16.69
CA PRO A 356 10.93 -22.62 16.24
C PRO A 356 10.23 -21.42 16.88
N ARG A 357 10.44 -21.19 18.19
CA ARG A 357 9.85 -20.06 18.92
C ARG A 357 10.38 -18.71 18.44
N MET A 358 11.69 -18.64 18.20
CA MET A 358 12.34 -17.45 17.65
C MET A 358 11.82 -17.11 16.26
N VAL A 359 11.67 -18.12 15.39
CA VAL A 359 11.06 -17.94 14.06
C VAL A 359 9.62 -17.42 14.21
N MET A 360 8.79 -18.06 15.04
CA MET A 360 7.41 -17.63 15.26
C MET A 360 7.32 -16.18 15.77
N LYS A 361 8.19 -15.80 16.72
CA LYS A 361 8.27 -14.44 17.27
C LYS A 361 8.61 -13.41 16.18
N LEU A 362 9.62 -13.69 15.36
CA LEU A 362 10.02 -12.80 14.26
C LEU A 362 8.92 -12.69 13.19
N VAL A 363 8.26 -13.81 12.85
CA VAL A 363 7.14 -13.83 11.90
C VAL A 363 5.99 -12.98 12.40
N LEU A 364 5.62 -13.08 13.69
CA LEU A 364 4.56 -12.27 14.27
C LEU A 364 4.88 -10.76 14.25
N TYR A 365 6.11 -10.37 14.60
CA TYR A 365 6.53 -8.97 14.49
C TYR A 365 6.52 -8.48 13.05
N ALA A 366 7.04 -9.27 12.11
CA ALA A 366 7.06 -8.91 10.69
C ALA A 366 5.63 -8.79 10.13
N ALA A 367 4.73 -9.70 10.49
CA ALA A 367 3.33 -9.67 10.08
C ALA A 367 2.59 -8.46 10.65
N ALA A 368 2.78 -8.16 11.94
CA ALA A 368 2.22 -6.96 12.58
C ALA A 368 2.70 -5.67 11.88
N PHE A 369 4.01 -5.58 11.63
CA PHE A 369 4.61 -4.44 10.94
C PHE A 369 4.07 -4.29 9.52
N ALA A 370 4.02 -5.38 8.75
CA ALA A 370 3.53 -5.37 7.37
C ALA A 370 2.05 -4.96 7.30
N LEU A 371 1.21 -5.51 8.18
CA LEU A 371 -0.22 -5.17 8.25
C LEU A 371 -0.42 -3.67 8.51
N ILE A 372 0.25 -3.13 9.52
CA ILE A 372 0.16 -1.71 9.89
C ILE A 372 0.62 -0.82 8.74
N CYS A 373 1.75 -1.14 8.10
CA CYS A 373 2.32 -0.36 7.01
C CYS A 373 1.41 -0.36 5.77
N VAL A 374 0.96 -1.54 5.33
CA VAL A 374 0.13 -1.70 4.13
C VAL A 374 -1.22 -1.01 4.30
N VAL A 375 -1.89 -1.25 5.43
CA VAL A 375 -3.19 -0.63 5.70
C VAL A 375 -3.06 0.89 5.79
N SER A 376 -2.01 1.40 6.45
CA SER A 376 -1.77 2.85 6.54
C SER A 376 -1.51 3.49 5.18
N CYS A 377 -0.71 2.84 4.32
CA CYS A 377 -0.47 3.34 2.96
C CYS A 377 -1.75 3.39 2.12
N LEU A 378 -2.53 2.30 2.13
CA LEU A 378 -3.80 2.23 1.38
C LEU A 378 -4.82 3.24 1.88
N LEU A 379 -4.97 3.34 3.21
CA LEU A 379 -5.86 4.32 3.84
C LEU A 379 -5.42 5.75 3.52
N MET A 380 -4.12 6.07 3.59
CA MET A 380 -3.63 7.40 3.24
C MET A 380 -3.92 7.75 1.78
N ILE A 381 -3.64 6.85 0.84
CA ILE A 381 -3.91 7.07 -0.59
C ILE A 381 -5.42 7.31 -0.81
N TYR A 382 -6.26 6.42 -0.29
CA TYR A 382 -7.70 6.50 -0.46
C TYR A 382 -8.29 7.78 0.14
N MET A 383 -7.97 8.07 1.40
CA MET A 383 -8.45 9.25 2.11
C MET A 383 -7.95 10.54 1.44
N THR A 384 -6.72 10.55 0.93
CA THR A 384 -6.21 11.71 0.19
C THR A 384 -7.00 11.94 -1.10
N ALA A 385 -7.21 10.89 -1.90
CA ALA A 385 -7.96 11.00 -3.15
C ALA A 385 -9.41 11.46 -2.92
N VAL A 386 -10.08 10.83 -1.95
CA VAL A 386 -11.46 11.15 -1.57
C VAL A 386 -11.56 12.55 -0.96
N GLY A 387 -10.63 12.93 -0.08
CA GLY A 387 -10.58 14.25 0.54
C GLY A 387 -10.36 15.36 -0.48
N LEU A 388 -9.44 15.16 -1.43
CA LEU A 388 -9.23 16.09 -2.54
C LEU A 388 -10.49 16.24 -3.40
N TRP A 389 -11.17 15.14 -3.72
CA TRP A 389 -12.38 15.18 -4.52
C TRP A 389 -13.56 15.86 -3.80
N ARG A 390 -13.70 15.66 -2.49
CA ARG A 390 -14.87 16.12 -1.72
C ARG A 390 -14.73 17.52 -1.15
N ASN A 391 -13.53 17.90 -0.72
CA ASN A 391 -13.31 19.11 0.09
C ASN A 391 -12.90 20.31 -0.76
N TYR A 392 -12.59 20.10 -2.04
CA TYR A 392 -12.06 21.11 -2.93
C TYR A 392 -12.84 21.13 -4.25
N ASP A 393 -13.20 22.33 -4.69
CA ASP A 393 -13.77 22.55 -6.02
C ASP A 393 -12.65 22.67 -7.06
N TRP A 394 -12.58 21.68 -7.94
CA TRP A 394 -11.59 21.62 -9.02
C TRP A 394 -12.03 22.35 -10.29
N THR A 395 -13.28 22.81 -10.37
CA THR A 395 -13.83 23.54 -11.52
C THR A 395 -12.93 24.69 -11.99
N PRO A 396 -12.42 25.60 -11.12
CA PRO A 396 -11.54 26.68 -11.54
C PRO A 396 -10.18 26.20 -12.07
N VAL A 397 -9.64 25.10 -11.52
CA VAL A 397 -8.37 24.52 -11.98
C VAL A 397 -8.55 23.85 -13.34
N LEU A 398 -9.62 23.08 -13.51
CA LEU A 398 -9.95 22.42 -14.77
C LEU A 398 -10.21 23.43 -15.89
N ALA A 399 -10.85 24.57 -15.58
CA ALA A 399 -11.04 25.66 -16.52
C ALA A 399 -9.69 26.24 -17.01
N LYS A 400 -8.74 26.47 -16.08
CA LYS A 400 -7.39 26.95 -16.43
C LYS A 400 -6.59 25.95 -17.27
N VAL A 401 -6.67 24.66 -16.94
CA VAL A 401 -5.99 23.61 -17.71
C VAL A 401 -6.55 23.50 -19.14
N LYS A 402 -7.88 23.56 -19.30
CA LYS A 402 -8.52 23.58 -20.62
C LYS A 402 -8.12 24.81 -21.44
N ALA A 403 -8.00 25.97 -20.81
CA ALA A 403 -7.53 27.19 -21.46
C ALA A 403 -6.05 27.08 -21.91
N ALA A 404 -5.17 26.53 -21.07
CA ALA A 404 -3.76 26.32 -21.42
C ALA A 404 -3.58 25.29 -22.55
N ALA A 405 -4.32 24.17 -22.50
CA ALA A 405 -4.26 23.12 -23.52
C ALA A 405 -4.79 23.59 -24.90
N SER A 406 -5.74 24.52 -24.91
CA SER A 406 -6.28 25.11 -26.15
C SER A 406 -5.37 26.20 -26.73
N ALA A 407 -4.58 26.88 -25.91
CA ALA A 407 -3.54 27.80 -26.37
C ALA A 407 -2.37 27.07 -27.05
N ASN A 408 -1.91 25.94 -26.48
CA ASN A 408 -0.83 25.12 -27.05
C ASN A 408 -1.21 24.35 -28.34
N ARG A 409 -2.48 24.29 -28.72
CA ARG A 409 -2.93 23.71 -30.01
C ARG A 409 -3.05 24.74 -31.13
N LYS A 410 -2.90 26.03 -30.81
CA LYS A 410 -3.04 27.16 -31.76
C LYS A 410 -1.72 27.86 -32.09
N GLY A 411 -0.61 27.43 -31.49
CA GLY A 411 0.76 27.71 -31.93
C GLY A 411 1.35 26.44 -32.52
#